data_AF-E4YAY8-F1
#
_entry.id   AF-E4YAY8-F1
#
_cell.length_a   1.000
_cell.length_b   1.000
_cell.length_c   1.000
_cell.angle_alpha   90.00
_cell.angle_beta   90.00
_cell.angle_gamma   90.00
#
_symmetry.space_group_name_H-M   'P 1'
#
loop_
_entity.id
_entity.type
_entity.pdbx_description
1 polymer ?
#
loop_
_entity_poly.entity_id
_entity_poly.type
_entity_poly.pdbx_seq_one_letter_code
_entity_poly.pdbx_strand_id
1 'polypeptide(L)'
;MLPAKFLDLARCYKGEMDFNVWNDFSSSLASYRNLAESLGCKEEAKKLLREIYSQTASAIGFEKNEKDSHSTGNLRSLVWGQLAKCDHEELNLYAAEHFKKMVEDPTSTHLNPDMQGVVLTTAARQQKTLDDLIKLHSGFPMQEQKSRTEIAIGSVQGEELMAKAIDYAFSDAVRQQDMTSLLGPFLPLLWKAERQFGQCCRTNGASGRISREALWM
;
A
#
# COMPACT_ATOMS: atom_id res chain seq x y z
N MET A 1 27.37 1.48 -0.76
CA MET A 1 27.29 0.03 -1.08
C MET A 1 26.87 -0.09 -2.54
N LEU A 2 27.53 -0.91 -3.37
CA LEU A 2 27.08 -1.15 -4.75
C LEU A 2 25.70 -1.85 -4.72
N PRO A 3 24.77 -1.54 -5.64
CA PRO A 3 23.42 -2.13 -5.64
C PRO A 3 23.42 -3.67 -5.55
N ALA A 4 24.33 -4.34 -6.25
CA ALA A 4 24.46 -5.80 -6.20
C ALA A 4 24.79 -6.32 -4.78
N LYS A 5 25.74 -5.69 -4.07
CA LYS A 5 26.12 -6.08 -2.70
C LYS A 5 24.97 -5.88 -1.71
N PHE A 6 24.15 -4.85 -1.91
CA PHE A 6 22.95 -4.63 -1.11
C PHE A 6 21.93 -5.76 -1.28
N LEU A 7 21.71 -6.21 -2.52
CA LEU A 7 20.78 -7.30 -2.79
C LEU A 7 21.29 -8.65 -2.29
N ASP A 8 22.60 -8.89 -2.35
CA ASP A 8 23.20 -10.09 -1.76
C ASP A 8 23.02 -10.12 -0.24
N LEU A 9 23.25 -8.97 0.42
CA LEU A 9 22.97 -8.82 1.84
C LEU A 9 21.47 -9.03 2.14
N ALA A 10 20.58 -8.49 1.31
CA ALA A 10 19.13 -8.66 1.47
C ALA A 10 18.69 -10.12 1.47
N ARG A 11 19.33 -10.97 0.65
CA ARG A 11 19.04 -12.41 0.60
C ARG A 11 19.46 -13.14 1.86
N CYS A 12 20.42 -12.63 2.63
CA CYS A 12 20.84 -13.22 3.90
C CYS A 12 19.78 -13.06 5.01
N TYR A 13 18.86 -12.10 4.88
CA TYR A 13 17.78 -11.85 5.85
C TYR A 13 16.54 -12.72 5.62
N LYS A 14 16.57 -13.66 4.67
CA LYS A 14 15.46 -14.60 4.47
C LYS A 14 15.19 -15.40 5.75
N GLY A 15 13.95 -15.38 6.20
CA GLY A 15 13.56 -16.06 7.43
C GLY A 15 13.95 -15.32 8.71
N GLU A 16 14.42 -14.08 8.62
CA GLU A 16 14.57 -13.21 9.79
C GLU A 16 13.21 -13.01 10.47
N MET A 17 13.21 -13.05 11.80
CA MET A 17 12.02 -13.00 12.66
C MET A 17 12.01 -11.79 13.60
N ASP A 18 13.07 -10.97 13.60
CA ASP A 18 13.11 -9.72 14.35
C ASP A 18 12.39 -8.60 13.57
N PHE A 19 11.35 -8.04 14.18
CA PHE A 19 10.59 -6.92 13.61
C PHE A 19 11.45 -5.68 13.36
N ASN A 20 12.37 -5.33 14.26
CA ASN A 20 13.17 -4.11 14.13
C ASN A 20 14.13 -4.19 12.95
N VAL A 21 14.71 -5.37 12.72
CA VAL A 21 15.55 -5.63 11.54
C VAL A 21 14.75 -5.40 10.26
N TRP A 22 13.55 -6.00 10.16
CA TRP A 22 12.70 -5.79 8.99
C TRP A 22 12.17 -4.36 8.86
N ASN A 23 11.87 -3.68 9.96
CA ASN A 23 11.39 -2.30 9.96
C ASN A 23 12.44 -1.34 9.39
N ASP A 24 13.69 -1.47 9.81
CA ASP A 24 14.79 -0.69 9.26
C ASP A 24 15.02 -1.03 7.78
N PHE A 25 15.10 -2.33 7.47
CA PHE A 25 15.51 -2.81 6.16
C PHE A 25 14.46 -2.59 5.06
N SER A 26 13.17 -2.62 5.41
CA SER A 26 12.08 -2.50 4.43
C SER A 26 12.03 -1.15 3.73
N SER A 27 12.49 -0.08 4.39
CA SER A 27 12.58 1.25 3.78
C SER A 27 13.55 1.25 2.60
N SER A 28 14.71 0.62 2.76
CA SER A 28 15.74 0.49 1.74
C SER A 28 15.29 -0.40 0.58
N LEU A 29 14.60 -1.51 0.88
CA LEU A 29 14.00 -2.39 -0.15
C LEU A 29 12.90 -1.69 -0.94
N ALA A 30 12.09 -0.83 -0.29
CA ALA A 30 11.09 -0.02 -0.97
C ALA A 30 11.73 1.01 -1.91
N SER A 31 12.81 1.68 -1.49
CA SER A 31 13.59 2.58 -2.36
C SER A 31 14.18 1.84 -3.56
N TYR A 32 14.74 0.64 -3.35
CA TYR A 32 15.20 -0.23 -4.44
C TYR A 32 14.08 -0.56 -5.44
N ARG A 33 12.90 -0.96 -4.95
CA ARG A 33 11.74 -1.27 -5.80
C ARG A 33 11.33 -0.07 -6.65
N ASN A 34 11.24 1.11 -6.05
CA ASN A 34 10.85 2.34 -6.76
C ASN A 34 11.89 2.71 -7.84
N LEU A 35 13.18 2.53 -7.55
CA LEU A 35 14.26 2.73 -8.53
C LEU A 35 14.20 1.70 -9.66
N ALA A 36 13.97 0.43 -9.34
CA ALA A 36 13.85 -0.61 -10.36
C ALA A 36 12.63 -0.37 -11.27
N GLU A 37 11.52 0.11 -10.69
CA GLU A 37 10.32 0.49 -11.46
C GLU A 37 10.60 1.65 -12.41
N SER A 38 11.34 2.69 -11.99
CA SER A 38 11.70 3.81 -12.88
C SER A 38 12.67 3.41 -14.01
N LEU A 39 13.38 2.30 -13.83
CA LEU A 39 14.27 1.70 -14.83
C LEU A 39 13.58 0.63 -15.70
N GLY A 40 12.28 0.38 -15.51
CA GLY A 40 11.51 -0.61 -16.27
C GLY A 40 11.65 -2.06 -15.77
N CYS A 41 12.33 -2.29 -14.64
CA CYS A 41 12.57 -3.62 -14.05
C CYS A 41 11.59 -3.93 -12.90
N LYS A 42 10.33 -3.50 -13.03
CA LYS A 42 9.32 -3.59 -11.97
C LYS A 42 9.05 -5.03 -11.55
N GLU A 43 8.88 -5.94 -12.50
CA GLU A 43 8.50 -7.33 -12.21
C GLU A 43 9.67 -8.14 -11.65
N GLU A 44 10.90 -7.88 -12.09
CA GLU A 44 12.11 -8.46 -11.53
C GLU A 44 12.29 -8.03 -10.07
N ALA A 45 12.04 -6.75 -9.77
CA ALA A 45 12.10 -6.25 -8.40
C ALA A 45 11.03 -6.90 -7.51
N LYS A 46 9.78 -6.98 -7.97
CA LYS A 46 8.71 -7.67 -7.23
C LYS A 46 9.06 -9.14 -6.99
N LYS A 47 9.58 -9.84 -8.00
CA LYS A 47 10.00 -11.25 -7.89
C LYS A 47 11.07 -11.42 -6.81
N LEU A 48 12.09 -10.57 -6.80
CA LEU A 48 13.15 -10.63 -5.80
C LEU A 48 12.60 -10.33 -4.38
N LEU A 49 11.71 -9.35 -4.25
CA LEU A 49 11.13 -9.05 -2.94
C LEU A 49 10.22 -10.16 -2.43
N ARG A 50 9.43 -10.81 -3.30
CA ARG A 50 8.70 -12.04 -2.92
C ARG A 50 9.67 -13.09 -2.38
N GLU A 51 10.76 -13.35 -3.10
CA GLU A 51 11.79 -14.32 -2.67
C GLU A 51 12.40 -13.99 -1.28
N ILE A 52 12.60 -12.70 -0.98
CA ILE A 52 13.18 -12.23 0.28
C ILE A 52 12.19 -12.38 1.45
N TYR A 53 10.93 -11.97 1.25
CA TYR A 53 9.93 -11.91 2.32
C TYR A 53 9.16 -13.22 2.54
N SER A 54 9.01 -14.07 1.51
CA SER A 54 8.13 -15.26 1.58
C SER A 54 8.49 -16.24 2.70
N GLN A 55 9.79 -16.46 2.99
CA GLN A 55 10.18 -17.39 4.05
C GLN A 55 9.71 -16.92 5.44
N THR A 56 9.86 -15.63 5.73
CA THR A 56 9.36 -15.03 6.98
C THR A 56 7.83 -15.04 7.00
N ALA A 57 7.18 -14.72 5.88
CA ALA A 57 5.72 -14.73 5.76
C ALA A 57 5.11 -16.12 6.03
N SER A 58 5.69 -17.17 5.45
CA SER A 58 5.27 -18.55 5.70
C SER A 58 5.48 -18.99 7.15
N ALA A 59 6.52 -18.48 7.82
CA ALA A 59 6.79 -18.80 9.22
C ALA A 59 5.78 -18.16 10.19
N ILE A 60 5.38 -16.90 9.93
CA ILE A 60 4.45 -16.15 10.81
C ILE A 60 2.96 -16.38 10.47
N GLY A 61 2.66 -16.77 9.24
CA GLY A 61 1.29 -17.01 8.75
C GLY A 61 0.39 -15.76 8.77
N PHE A 62 -0.89 -15.96 8.42
CA PHE A 62 -1.91 -14.90 8.50
C PHE A 62 -2.53 -14.78 9.90
N GLU A 63 -2.63 -15.89 10.62
CA GLU A 63 -3.24 -15.95 11.94
C GLU A 63 -2.20 -15.94 13.06
N LYS A 64 -2.63 -15.49 14.25
CA LYS A 64 -1.81 -15.57 15.45
C LYS A 64 -1.56 -17.03 15.82
N ASN A 65 -0.33 -17.37 16.17
CA ASN A 65 0.03 -18.69 16.66
C ASN A 65 0.52 -18.65 18.12
N GLU A 66 0.57 -19.80 18.79
CA GLU A 66 1.01 -19.90 20.20
C GLU A 66 2.49 -19.57 20.42
N LYS A 67 3.30 -19.64 19.36
CA LYS A 67 4.74 -19.36 19.38
C LYS A 67 5.04 -17.89 19.05
N ASP A 68 4.03 -17.07 18.80
CA ASP A 68 4.20 -15.67 18.47
C ASP A 68 4.81 -14.92 19.66
N SER A 69 5.87 -14.17 19.37
CA SER A 69 6.38 -13.20 20.32
C SER A 69 5.47 -11.97 20.37
N HIS A 70 5.69 -11.10 21.36
CA HIS A 70 5.02 -9.81 21.47
C HIS A 70 5.19 -8.90 20.24
N SER A 71 6.23 -9.10 19.42
CA SER A 71 6.47 -8.30 18.21
C SER A 71 6.02 -8.99 16.91
N THR A 72 5.59 -10.26 16.96
CA THR A 72 5.23 -11.01 15.76
C THR A 72 4.03 -10.39 15.02
N GLY A 73 3.10 -9.74 15.71
CA GLY A 73 1.99 -9.05 15.05
C GLY A 73 2.42 -7.85 14.19
N ASN A 74 3.40 -7.08 14.68
CA ASN A 74 3.99 -5.98 13.90
C ASN A 74 4.79 -6.53 12.71
N LEU A 75 5.54 -7.61 12.92
CA LEU A 75 6.25 -8.30 11.84
C LEU A 75 5.28 -8.82 10.76
N ARG A 76 4.16 -9.40 11.17
CA ARG A 76 3.10 -9.90 10.28
C ARG A 76 2.52 -8.79 9.42
N SER A 77 2.10 -7.71 10.05
CA SER A 77 1.59 -6.51 9.37
C SER A 77 2.59 -5.99 8.33
N LEU A 78 3.87 -5.92 8.71
CA LEU A 78 4.93 -5.41 7.86
C LEU A 78 5.23 -6.33 6.67
N VAL A 79 5.52 -7.60 6.92
CA VAL A 79 5.98 -8.54 5.89
C VAL A 79 4.88 -8.78 4.86
N TRP A 80 3.66 -9.05 5.30
CA TRP A 80 2.54 -9.22 4.38
C TRP A 80 2.19 -7.91 3.67
N GLY A 81 2.34 -6.75 4.31
CA GLY A 81 2.19 -5.45 3.66
C GLY A 81 3.21 -5.20 2.54
N GLN A 82 4.44 -5.74 2.65
CA GLN A 82 5.42 -5.70 1.56
C GLN A 82 5.09 -6.70 0.44
N LEU A 83 4.59 -7.89 0.78
CA LEU A 83 4.15 -8.87 -0.20
C LEU A 83 2.91 -8.40 -0.99
N ALA A 84 2.00 -7.65 -0.37
CA ALA A 84 0.86 -7.00 -1.04
C ALA A 84 1.28 -6.06 -2.17
N LYS A 85 2.42 -5.38 -1.99
CA LYS A 85 3.03 -4.48 -2.99
C LYS A 85 3.73 -5.22 -4.12
N CYS A 86 3.88 -6.54 -3.97
CA CYS A 86 4.56 -7.43 -4.91
C CYS A 86 3.61 -8.48 -5.51
N ASP A 87 2.29 -8.25 -5.45
CA ASP A 87 1.25 -9.10 -6.06
C ASP A 87 1.36 -10.59 -5.66
N HIS A 88 1.58 -10.85 -4.37
CA HIS A 88 1.65 -12.22 -3.85
C HIS A 88 0.29 -12.93 -3.97
N GLU A 89 0.25 -14.02 -4.74
CA GLU A 89 -0.99 -14.68 -5.16
C GLU A 89 -1.84 -15.21 -3.98
N GLU A 90 -1.22 -15.92 -3.04
CA GLU A 90 -1.94 -16.46 -1.87
C GLU A 90 -2.54 -15.34 -1.02
N LEU A 91 -1.83 -14.21 -0.89
CA LEU A 91 -2.32 -13.06 -0.14
C LEU A 91 -3.48 -12.39 -0.88
N ASN A 92 -3.42 -12.32 -2.22
CA ASN A 92 -4.51 -11.76 -3.01
C ASN A 92 -5.80 -12.56 -2.83
N LEU A 93 -5.71 -13.90 -2.81
CA LEU A 93 -6.85 -14.78 -2.57
C LEU A 93 -7.41 -14.62 -1.15
N TYR A 94 -6.53 -14.65 -0.14
CA TYR A 94 -6.90 -14.44 1.26
C TYR A 94 -7.58 -13.08 1.47
N ALA A 95 -7.00 -12.02 0.91
CA ALA A 95 -7.55 -10.67 0.99
C ALA A 95 -8.89 -10.54 0.27
N ALA A 96 -9.09 -11.19 -0.87
CA ALA A 96 -10.38 -11.18 -1.57
C ALA A 96 -11.50 -11.82 -0.75
N GLU A 97 -11.25 -12.98 -0.17
CA GLU A 97 -12.22 -13.67 0.67
C GLU A 97 -12.57 -12.84 1.92
N HIS A 98 -11.55 -12.31 2.61
CA HIS A 98 -11.74 -11.63 3.89
C HIS A 98 -12.25 -10.20 3.74
N PHE A 99 -11.89 -9.51 2.64
CA PHE A 99 -12.48 -8.22 2.32
C PHE A 99 -13.99 -8.35 2.06
N LYS A 100 -14.42 -9.37 1.30
CA LYS A 100 -15.85 -9.62 1.06
C LYS A 100 -16.61 -9.82 2.38
N LYS A 101 -16.07 -10.65 3.27
CA LYS A 101 -16.65 -10.87 4.62
C LYS A 101 -16.72 -9.57 5.43
N MET A 102 -15.70 -8.72 5.36
CA MET A 102 -15.67 -7.42 6.04
C MET A 102 -16.71 -6.44 5.48
N VAL A 103 -16.98 -6.47 4.18
CA VAL A 103 -18.05 -5.65 3.58
C VAL A 103 -19.44 -6.14 3.99
N GLU A 104 -19.63 -7.46 4.07
CA GLU A 104 -20.89 -8.08 4.49
C GLU A 104 -21.18 -7.89 5.99
N ASP A 105 -20.16 -8.00 6.83
CA ASP A 105 -20.22 -7.74 8.28
C ASP A 105 -19.00 -6.91 8.76
N PRO A 106 -19.11 -5.57 8.71
CA PRO A 106 -18.05 -4.66 9.14
C PRO A 106 -17.72 -4.75 10.64
N THR A 107 -18.59 -5.35 11.45
CA THR A 107 -18.39 -5.52 12.90
C THR A 107 -17.71 -6.83 13.26
N SER A 108 -17.51 -7.71 12.26
CA SER A 108 -16.92 -9.02 12.45
C SER A 108 -15.50 -8.95 13.00
N THR A 109 -15.22 -9.74 14.03
CA THR A 109 -13.89 -9.90 14.64
C THR A 109 -13.14 -11.12 14.11
N HIS A 110 -13.62 -11.74 13.03
CA HIS A 110 -13.01 -12.96 12.48
C HIS A 110 -11.64 -12.73 11.83
N LEU A 111 -11.30 -11.49 11.46
CA LEU A 111 -10.00 -11.16 10.88
C LEU A 111 -9.03 -10.69 11.96
N ASN A 112 -7.87 -11.36 12.02
CA ASN A 112 -6.75 -10.95 12.84
C ASN A 112 -6.48 -9.43 12.70
N PRO A 113 -6.45 -8.65 13.80
CA PRO A 113 -6.19 -7.22 13.77
C PRO A 113 -4.93 -6.82 12.99
N ASP A 114 -3.85 -7.61 13.07
CA ASP A 114 -2.60 -7.40 12.34
C ASP A 114 -2.80 -7.44 10.81
N MET A 115 -3.75 -8.25 10.35
CA MET A 115 -4.02 -8.48 8.93
C MET A 115 -5.05 -7.52 8.34
N GLN A 116 -5.81 -6.77 9.15
CA GLN A 116 -6.88 -5.90 8.65
C GLN A 116 -6.35 -4.85 7.67
N GLY A 117 -5.24 -4.18 8.00
CA GLY A 117 -4.64 -3.18 7.12
C GLY A 117 -4.10 -3.79 5.83
N VAL A 118 -3.52 -4.99 5.93
CA VAL A 118 -3.00 -5.74 4.78
C VAL A 118 -4.14 -6.16 3.86
N VAL A 119 -5.22 -6.71 4.39
CA VAL A 119 -6.39 -7.14 3.61
C VAL A 119 -7.03 -5.96 2.87
N LEU A 120 -7.29 -4.86 3.58
CA LEU A 120 -7.88 -3.65 2.98
C LEU A 120 -7.01 -3.09 1.86
N THR A 121 -5.71 -2.91 2.11
CA THR A 121 -4.77 -2.37 1.11
C THR A 121 -4.55 -3.32 -0.07
N THR A 122 -4.53 -4.65 0.17
CA THR A 122 -4.41 -5.64 -0.91
C THR A 122 -5.66 -5.68 -1.77
N ALA A 123 -6.85 -5.67 -1.16
CA ALA A 123 -8.12 -5.61 -1.88
C ALA A 123 -8.20 -4.34 -2.74
N ALA A 124 -7.87 -3.18 -2.18
CA ALA A 124 -7.84 -1.91 -2.91
C ALA A 124 -6.93 -1.94 -4.15
N ARG A 125 -5.81 -2.66 -4.07
CA ARG A 125 -4.82 -2.74 -5.15
C ARG A 125 -5.25 -3.67 -6.28
N GLN A 126 -5.82 -4.81 -5.93
CA GLN A 126 -6.08 -5.91 -6.88
C GLN A 126 -7.51 -5.92 -7.40
N GLN A 127 -8.43 -5.27 -6.69
CA GLN A 127 -9.85 -5.27 -6.99
C GLN A 127 -10.35 -3.83 -7.14
N LYS A 128 -11.47 -3.66 -7.84
CA LYS A 128 -12.12 -2.36 -8.01
C LYS A 128 -13.03 -2.06 -6.82
N THR A 129 -12.46 -1.93 -5.62
CA THR A 129 -13.22 -1.89 -4.34
C THR A 129 -13.37 -0.49 -3.74
N LEU A 130 -13.04 0.57 -4.48
CA LEU A 130 -13.06 1.95 -3.97
C LEU A 130 -14.41 2.34 -3.34
N ASP A 131 -15.52 2.02 -4.00
CA ASP A 131 -16.86 2.38 -3.51
C ASP A 131 -17.18 1.66 -2.20
N ASP A 132 -16.77 0.39 -2.06
CA ASP A 132 -16.97 -0.38 -0.83
C ASP A 132 -16.06 0.12 0.30
N LEU A 133 -14.83 0.53 -0.02
CA LEU A 133 -13.92 1.17 0.94
C LEU A 133 -14.48 2.50 1.46
N ILE A 134 -15.08 3.32 0.60
CA ILE A 134 -15.71 4.59 0.99
C ILE A 134 -16.93 4.32 1.92
N LYS A 135 -17.74 3.30 1.61
CA LYS A 135 -18.85 2.88 2.46
C LYS A 135 -18.36 2.40 3.83
N LEU A 136 -17.33 1.54 3.87
CA LEU A 136 -16.72 1.06 5.11
C LEU A 136 -16.19 2.22 5.96
N HIS A 137 -15.43 3.13 5.36
CA HIS A 137 -14.89 4.30 6.04
C HIS A 137 -15.98 5.17 6.68
N SER A 138 -17.07 5.40 5.95
CA SER A 138 -18.21 6.18 6.43
C SER A 138 -18.95 5.50 7.58
N GLY A 139 -19.06 4.16 7.54
CA GLY A 139 -19.77 3.35 8.52
C GLY A 139 -18.99 3.05 9.80
N PHE A 140 -17.65 3.13 9.78
CA PHE A 140 -16.85 2.80 10.96
C PHE A 140 -17.01 3.85 12.08
N PRO A 141 -17.27 3.43 13.33
CA PRO A 141 -17.40 4.36 14.45
C PRO A 141 -16.04 4.82 14.99
N MET A 142 -15.01 3.97 14.90
CA MET A 142 -13.70 4.22 15.51
C MET A 142 -12.73 4.85 14.52
N GLN A 143 -11.98 5.85 14.97
CA GLN A 143 -11.01 6.54 14.12
C GLN A 143 -9.92 5.60 13.60
N GLU A 144 -9.49 4.63 14.40
CA GLU A 144 -8.46 3.66 13.97
C GLU A 144 -8.87 2.89 12.71
N GLN A 145 -10.13 2.45 12.64
CA GLN A 145 -10.67 1.76 11.47
C GLN A 145 -10.78 2.69 10.26
N LYS A 146 -11.13 3.97 10.49
CA LYS A 146 -11.16 4.99 9.44
C LYS A 146 -9.76 5.25 8.87
N SER A 147 -8.77 5.50 9.73
CA SER A 147 -7.38 5.73 9.32
C SER A 147 -6.81 4.54 8.54
N ARG A 148 -7.13 3.31 8.95
CA ARG A 148 -6.74 2.10 8.21
C ARG A 148 -7.39 2.03 6.83
N THR A 149 -8.66 2.43 6.72
CA THR A 149 -9.40 2.43 5.45
C THR A 149 -8.93 3.55 4.51
N GLU A 150 -8.56 4.72 5.04
CA GLU A 150 -7.97 5.83 4.28
C GLU A 150 -6.64 5.42 3.62
N ILE A 151 -5.78 4.69 4.34
CA ILE A 151 -4.54 4.12 3.76
C ILE A 151 -4.86 3.14 2.62
N ALA A 152 -5.93 2.35 2.76
CA ALA A 152 -6.37 1.43 1.71
C ALA A 152 -6.93 2.16 0.48
N ILE A 153 -7.72 3.22 0.67
CA ILE A 153 -8.18 4.10 -0.41
C ILE A 153 -6.99 4.71 -1.16
N GLY A 154 -5.95 5.15 -0.45
CA GLY A 154 -4.70 5.62 -1.04
C GLY A 154 -3.93 4.54 -1.83
N SER A 155 -4.26 3.26 -1.64
CA SER A 155 -3.57 2.15 -2.30
C SER A 155 -4.19 1.71 -3.62
N VAL A 156 -5.34 2.28 -4.03
CA VAL A 156 -6.03 1.89 -5.27
C VAL A 156 -5.14 2.02 -6.50
N GLN A 157 -5.36 1.13 -7.47
CA GLN A 157 -4.63 1.14 -8.75
C GLN A 157 -5.57 1.51 -9.90
N GLY A 158 -5.04 2.18 -10.91
CA GLY A 158 -5.79 2.64 -12.07
C GLY A 158 -6.19 4.12 -11.98
N GLU A 159 -6.00 4.82 -13.09
CA GLU A 159 -6.13 6.27 -13.22
C GLU A 159 -7.47 6.81 -12.72
N GLU A 160 -8.58 6.21 -13.15
CA GLU A 160 -9.92 6.66 -12.76
C GLU A 160 -10.17 6.50 -11.25
N LEU A 161 -9.72 5.39 -10.66
CA LEU A 161 -9.89 5.11 -9.24
C LEU A 161 -9.01 6.03 -8.39
N MET A 162 -7.78 6.27 -8.81
CA MET A 162 -6.89 7.21 -8.14
C MET A 162 -7.45 8.64 -8.15
N ALA A 163 -8.00 9.10 -9.29
CA ALA A 163 -8.63 10.42 -9.36
C ALA A 163 -9.82 10.54 -8.39
N LYS A 164 -10.69 9.52 -8.34
CA LYS A 164 -11.80 9.46 -7.38
C LYS A 164 -11.32 9.43 -5.92
N ALA A 165 -10.24 8.70 -5.62
CA ALA A 165 -9.65 8.64 -4.29
C ALA A 165 -9.06 9.99 -3.86
N ILE A 166 -8.42 10.73 -4.78
CA ILE A 166 -7.93 12.09 -4.54
C ILE A 166 -9.10 13.05 -4.26
N ASP A 167 -10.16 13.00 -5.08
CA ASP A 167 -11.37 13.81 -4.85
C ASP A 167 -11.99 13.51 -3.47
N TYR A 168 -12.03 12.23 -3.07
CA TYR A 168 -12.51 11.82 -1.75
C TYR A 168 -11.65 12.38 -0.61
N ALA A 169 -10.32 12.41 -0.78
CA ALA A 169 -9.39 12.93 0.22
C ALA A 169 -9.63 14.40 0.57
N PHE A 170 -10.11 15.20 -0.39
CA PHE A 170 -10.43 16.62 -0.19
C PHE A 170 -11.88 16.87 0.24
N SER A 171 -12.68 15.82 0.42
CA SER A 171 -14.06 15.95 0.91
C SER A 171 -14.10 16.15 2.44
N ASP A 172 -15.24 16.60 2.95
CA ASP A 172 -15.48 16.75 4.39
C ASP A 172 -15.51 15.40 5.16
N ALA A 173 -15.52 14.27 4.44
CA ALA A 173 -15.52 12.95 5.05
C ALA A 173 -14.15 12.59 5.66
N VAL A 174 -13.05 13.14 5.12
CA VAL A 174 -11.68 12.87 5.56
C VAL A 174 -11.19 14.02 6.43
N ARG A 175 -10.67 13.72 7.62
CA ARG A 175 -10.11 14.75 8.50
C ARG A 175 -8.85 15.33 7.86
N GLN A 176 -8.63 16.63 8.00
CA GLN A 176 -7.43 17.28 7.48
C GLN A 176 -6.11 16.63 7.93
N GLN A 177 -6.06 16.10 9.15
CA GLN A 177 -4.89 15.41 9.71
C GLN A 177 -4.61 14.08 8.98
N ASP A 178 -5.66 13.40 8.53
CA ASP A 178 -5.58 12.08 7.90
C ASP A 178 -5.40 12.15 6.38
N MET A 179 -5.62 13.32 5.76
CA MET A 179 -5.40 13.54 4.32
C MET A 179 -4.00 13.11 3.87
N THR A 180 -2.99 13.30 4.72
CA THR A 180 -1.60 12.93 4.40
C THR A 180 -1.41 11.42 4.24
N SER A 181 -2.10 10.61 5.05
CA SER A 181 -2.07 9.15 4.98
C SER A 181 -2.69 8.62 3.68
N LEU A 182 -3.77 9.26 3.23
CA LEU A 182 -4.47 8.90 1.99
C LEU A 182 -3.73 9.40 0.74
N LEU A 183 -3.28 10.66 0.75
CA LEU A 183 -2.63 11.30 -0.41
C LEU A 183 -1.15 10.88 -0.57
N GLY A 184 -0.49 10.43 0.50
CA GLY A 184 0.92 10.03 0.50
C GLY A 184 1.32 9.14 -0.69
N PRO A 185 0.61 8.03 -0.96
CA PRO A 185 0.84 7.19 -2.12
C PRO A 185 0.73 7.89 -3.49
N PHE A 186 -0.08 8.94 -3.60
CA PHE A 186 -0.28 9.70 -4.84
C PHE A 186 0.70 10.86 -5.01
N LEU A 187 1.49 11.23 -3.98
CA LEU A 187 2.42 12.35 -4.04
C LEU A 187 3.37 12.33 -5.25
N PRO A 188 3.96 11.20 -5.67
CA PRO A 188 4.81 11.17 -6.87
C PRO A 188 4.05 11.58 -8.14
N LEU A 189 2.78 11.19 -8.24
CA LEU A 189 1.91 11.54 -9.37
C LEU A 189 1.50 13.01 -9.32
N LEU A 190 1.08 13.49 -8.15
CA LEU A 190 0.72 14.90 -7.92
C LEU A 190 1.90 15.83 -8.22
N TRP A 191 3.11 15.45 -7.78
CA TRP A 191 4.33 16.18 -8.07
C TRP A 191 4.61 16.21 -9.58
N LYS A 192 4.53 15.06 -10.26
CA LYS A 192 4.76 14.98 -11.71
C LYS A 192 3.81 15.92 -12.46
N ALA A 193 2.53 15.92 -12.08
CA ALA A 193 1.50 16.78 -12.66
C ALA A 193 1.80 18.27 -12.41
N GLU A 194 2.20 18.66 -11.20
CA GLU A 194 2.58 20.05 -10.87
C GLU A 194 3.75 20.54 -11.73
N ARG A 195 4.77 19.69 -11.94
CA ARG A 195 5.93 20.05 -12.78
C ARG A 195 5.55 20.21 -14.25
N GLN A 196 4.74 19.30 -14.78
CA GLN A 196 4.23 19.39 -16.14
C GLN A 196 3.38 20.65 -16.32
N PHE A 197 2.51 20.96 -15.35
CA PHE A 197 1.72 22.18 -15.34
C PHE A 197 2.60 23.44 -15.33
N GLY A 198 3.59 23.50 -14.45
CA GLY A 198 4.55 24.61 -14.41
C GLY A 198 5.33 24.78 -15.72
N GLN A 199 5.64 23.68 -16.42
CA GLN A 199 6.29 23.72 -17.73
C GLN A 199 5.34 24.17 -18.86
N CYS A 200 4.07 23.75 -18.82
CA CYS A 200 3.03 24.19 -19.75
C CYS A 200 2.72 25.69 -19.60
N CYS A 201 2.57 26.18 -18.36
CA CYS A 201 2.36 27.61 -18.07
C CYS A 201 3.55 28.48 -18.53
N ARG A 202 4.78 27.97 -18.45
CA ARG A 202 5.98 28.65 -18.95
C ARG A 202 6.06 28.72 -20.48
N THR A 203 5.44 27.79 -21.19
CA THR A 203 5.52 27.67 -22.65
C THR A 203 4.31 28.27 -23.37
N ASN A 204 3.12 28.22 -22.78
CA ASN A 204 1.86 28.59 -23.44
C ASN A 204 1.11 29.77 -22.79
N GLY A 205 1.71 30.43 -21.79
CA GLY A 205 1.05 31.50 -21.03
C GLY A 205 -0.02 30.98 -20.05
N ALA A 206 -0.28 31.73 -18.98
CA ALA A 206 -1.01 31.33 -17.77
C ALA A 206 -2.54 31.13 -17.95
N SER A 207 -2.99 30.48 -19.02
CA SER A 207 -4.41 30.20 -19.29
C SER A 207 -4.83 28.73 -19.12
N GLY A 208 -3.87 27.82 -18.86
CA GLY A 208 -4.19 26.41 -18.63
C GLY A 208 -4.85 26.20 -17.28
N ARG A 209 -6.12 25.78 -17.24
CA ARG A 209 -6.67 25.09 -16.06
C ARG A 209 -5.96 23.74 -15.93
N ILE A 210 -5.83 23.25 -14.70
CA ILE A 210 -5.50 21.85 -14.43
C ILE A 210 -6.67 21.02 -15.03
N SER A 211 -6.53 20.53 -16.26
CA SER A 211 -7.44 19.52 -16.78
C SER A 211 -7.03 18.18 -16.17
N ARG A 212 -8.01 17.31 -15.92
CA ARG A 212 -7.77 15.95 -15.41
C ARG A 212 -6.75 15.17 -16.26
N GLU A 213 -6.57 15.55 -17.52
CA GLU A 213 -5.62 14.95 -18.46
C GLU A 213 -4.15 15.21 -18.08
N ALA A 214 -3.85 16.31 -17.39
CA ALA A 214 -2.47 16.66 -17.01
C ALA A 214 -1.87 15.74 -15.93
N LEU A 215 -2.70 14.99 -15.18
CA LEU A 215 -2.24 13.99 -14.22
C LEU A 215 -1.78 12.69 -14.89
N TRP A 216 -2.19 12.46 -16.14
CA TRP A 216 -2.14 11.15 -16.80
C TRP A 216 -1.34 11.14 -18.11
N MET A 217 -0.82 12.30 -18.54
CA MET A 217 0.21 12.44 -19.59
C MET A 217 1.63 12.25 -19.04
#